data_AF-A0A1N6M0B1-F1
#
_entry.id   AF-A0A1N6M0B1-F1
#
_cell.length_a   1.000
_cell.length_b   1.000
_cell.length_c   1.000
_cell.angle_alpha   90.00
_cell.angle_beta   90.00
_cell.angle_gamma   90.00
#
_symmetry.space_group_name_H-M   'P 1'
#
loop_
_entity.id
_entity.type
_entity.pdbx_description
1 polymer ?
#
loop_
_entity_poly.entity_id
_entity_poly.type
_entity_poly.pdbx_seq_one_letter_code
_entity_poly.pdbx_strand_id
1 'polypeptide(L)'
;MNDYPSLRNLLISIFSVDVGLEESDEIAALERVLSDPIQKAEIESELKQLFKDKSICWSELLENEEYVVYPADDEEDAKEYVIENLWSRVFPNETTP
;
A
#
# COMPACT_ATOMS: atom_id res chain seq x y z
N MET A 1 6.60 10.49 -13.47
CA MET A 1 5.99 9.90 -12.28
C MET A 1 5.81 8.43 -12.56
N ASN A 2 6.34 7.55 -11.70
CA ASN A 2 5.89 6.16 -11.72
C ASN A 2 4.54 6.16 -11.02
N ASP A 3 3.48 5.81 -11.73
CA ASP A 3 2.11 5.93 -11.24
C ASP A 3 1.65 4.75 -10.38
N TYR A 4 2.57 3.85 -9.99
CA TYR A 4 2.35 2.63 -9.20
C TYR A 4 0.90 2.11 -9.25
N PRO A 5 0.38 1.80 -10.45
CA PRO A 5 -1.06 1.68 -10.66
C PRO A 5 -1.64 0.48 -9.92
N SER A 6 -0.87 -0.59 -9.75
CA SER A 6 -1.29 -1.78 -9.02
C SER A 6 -1.38 -1.48 -7.52
N LEU A 7 -0.39 -0.78 -6.97
CA LEU A 7 -0.42 -0.33 -5.58
C LEU A 7 -1.51 0.68 -5.30
N ARG A 8 -1.69 1.70 -6.15
CA ARG A 8 -2.76 2.68 -5.99
C ARG A 8 -4.12 2.02 -6.02
N ASN A 9 -4.37 1.14 -6.99
CA ASN A 9 -5.63 0.41 -7.07
C ASN A 9 -5.87 -0.45 -5.82
N LEU A 10 -4.82 -1.11 -5.30
CA LEU A 10 -4.89 -1.89 -4.06
C LEU A 10 -5.27 -1.00 -2.87
N LEU A 11 -4.54 0.11 -2.67
CA LEU A 11 -4.77 1.06 -1.59
C LEU A 11 -6.20 1.63 -1.65
N ILE A 12 -6.64 2.08 -2.82
CA ILE A 12 -7.98 2.61 -3.02
C ILE A 12 -9.06 1.54 -2.78
N SER A 13 -8.86 0.32 -3.26
CA SER A 13 -9.91 -0.71 -3.22
C SER A 13 -10.06 -1.39 -1.87
N ILE A 14 -8.99 -1.41 -1.06
CA ILE A 14 -8.94 -2.18 0.19
C ILE A 14 -8.80 -1.27 1.40
N PHE A 15 -7.89 -0.30 1.36
CA PHE A 15 -7.48 0.49 2.52
C PHE A 15 -8.09 1.91 2.53
N SER A 16 -8.83 2.30 1.50
CA SER A 16 -9.45 3.64 1.50
C SER A 16 -10.54 3.74 2.56
N VAL A 17 -10.54 4.86 3.30
CA VAL A 17 -11.60 5.17 4.28
C VAL A 17 -12.98 5.23 3.64
N ASP A 18 -13.07 5.50 2.33
CA ASP A 18 -14.33 5.46 1.58
C ASP A 18 -14.89 4.03 1.42
N VAL A 19 -14.02 3.01 1.43
CA VAL A 19 -14.44 1.60 1.41
C VAL A 19 -14.94 1.19 2.80
N GLY A 20 -14.30 1.69 3.87
CA GLY A 20 -14.75 1.52 5.25
C GLY A 20 -14.80 0.07 5.72
N LEU A 21 -13.86 -0.76 5.24
CA LEU A 21 -13.75 -2.16 5.66
C LEU A 21 -13.28 -2.26 7.12
N GLU A 22 -13.74 -3.28 7.82
CA GLU A 22 -13.12 -3.68 9.07
C GLU A 22 -11.75 -4.33 8.78
N GLU A 23 -10.80 -4.22 9.70
CA GLU A 23 -9.42 -4.72 9.53
C GLU A 23 -9.37 -6.19 9.04
N SER A 24 -10.29 -7.04 9.51
CA SER A 24 -10.41 -8.42 9.06
C SER A 24 -10.78 -8.57 7.59
N ASP A 25 -11.63 -7.69 7.07
CA ASP A 25 -12.06 -7.69 5.67
C ASP A 25 -10.97 -7.11 4.77
N GLU A 26 -10.24 -6.09 5.24
CA GLU A 26 -9.05 -5.57 4.56
C GLU A 26 -8.01 -6.67 4.36
N ILE A 27 -7.75 -7.45 5.41
CA ILE A 27 -6.83 -8.60 5.36
C ILE A 27 -7.32 -9.63 4.35
N ALA A 28 -8.60 -10.03 4.41
CA ALA A 28 -9.14 -11.03 3.50
C ALA A 28 -9.11 -10.57 2.03
N ALA A 29 -9.38 -9.29 1.78
CA ALA A 29 -9.29 -8.69 0.45
C ALA A 29 -7.84 -8.65 -0.05
N LEU A 30 -6.89 -8.27 0.81
CA LEU A 30 -5.47 -8.27 0.46
C LEU A 30 -4.97 -9.69 0.18
N GLU A 31 -5.28 -10.66 1.03
CA GLU A 31 -4.91 -12.06 0.81
C GLU A 31 -5.48 -12.60 -0.51
N ARG A 32 -6.71 -12.20 -0.86
CA ARG A 32 -7.31 -12.55 -2.15
C ARG A 32 -6.53 -11.97 -3.31
N VAL A 33 -6.08 -10.71 -3.25
CA VAL A 33 -5.23 -10.11 -4.29
C VAL A 33 -3.88 -10.81 -4.36
N LEU A 34 -3.26 -11.08 -3.20
CA LEU A 34 -1.97 -11.76 -3.12
C LEU A 34 -2.03 -13.25 -3.48
N SER A 35 -3.23 -13.85 -3.51
CA SER A 35 -3.43 -15.22 -3.98
C SER A 35 -3.25 -15.35 -5.49
N ASP A 36 -3.39 -14.25 -6.24
CA ASP A 36 -3.08 -14.20 -7.66
C ASP A 36 -1.58 -13.93 -7.86
N PRO A 37 -0.82 -14.89 -8.41
CA PRO A 37 0.63 -14.76 -8.56
C PRO A 37 1.03 -13.62 -9.51
N ILE A 38 0.16 -13.22 -10.45
CA ILE A 38 0.45 -12.11 -11.37
C ILE A 38 0.35 -10.79 -10.61
N GLN A 39 -0.79 -10.54 -9.96
CA GLN A 39 -1.00 -9.31 -9.18
C GLN A 39 -0.01 -9.20 -8.04
N LYS A 40 0.26 -10.31 -7.35
CA LYS A 40 1.30 -10.35 -6.31
C LYS A 40 2.65 -9.90 -6.85
N ALA A 41 3.11 -10.43 -7.98
CA ALA A 41 4.40 -10.06 -8.56
C ALA A 41 4.46 -8.57 -8.97
N GLU A 42 3.35 -8.02 -9.48
CA GLU A 42 3.24 -6.59 -9.83
C GLU A 42 3.32 -5.70 -8.58
N ILE A 43 2.53 -6.01 -7.55
CA ILE A 43 2.53 -5.29 -6.27
C ILE A 43 3.91 -5.39 -5.61
N GLU A 44 4.53 -6.57 -5.58
CA GLU A 44 5.86 -6.76 -5.01
C GLU A 44 6.92 -5.89 -5.73
N SER A 45 6.87 -5.86 -7.07
CA SER A 45 7.79 -5.08 -7.89
C SER A 45 7.58 -3.59 -7.69
N GLU A 46 6.34 -3.12 -7.72
CA GLU A 46 5.99 -1.72 -7.51
C GLU A 46 6.36 -1.27 -6.09
N LEU A 47 6.08 -2.09 -5.07
CA LEU A 47 6.38 -1.76 -3.66
C LEU A 47 7.89 -1.64 -3.46
N LYS A 48 8.67 -2.56 -4.02
CA LYS A 48 10.14 -2.47 -3.99
C LYS A 48 10.69 -1.25 -4.73
N GLN A 49 10.02 -0.80 -5.79
CA GLN A 49 10.41 0.42 -6.50
C GLN A 49 10.04 1.67 -5.69
N LEU A 50 8.84 1.69 -5.11
CA LEU A 50 8.34 2.76 -4.24
C LEU A 50 9.32 3.05 -3.09
N PHE A 51 9.76 2.01 -2.37
CA PHE A 51 10.71 2.19 -1.26
C PHE A 51 12.12 2.61 -1.69
N LYS A 52 12.48 2.41 -2.97
CA LYS A 52 13.76 2.89 -3.52
C LYS A 52 13.65 4.30 -4.11
N ASP A 53 12.44 4.76 -4.38
CA ASP A 53 12.18 6.08 -4.92
C ASP A 53 12.36 7.11 -3.81
N LYS A 54 13.35 8.00 -3.98
CA LYS A 54 13.61 9.08 -3.01
C LYS A 54 12.78 10.34 -3.27
N SER A 55 12.03 10.35 -4.37
CA SER A 55 11.18 11.47 -4.77
C SER A 55 9.71 11.21 -4.49
N ILE A 56 9.38 10.06 -3.88
CA ILE A 56 8.02 9.76 -3.47
C ILE A 56 7.64 10.61 -2.26
N CYS A 57 6.38 11.06 -2.25
CA CYS A 57 5.71 11.68 -1.12
C CYS A 57 4.73 10.63 -0.57
N TRP A 58 5.06 10.07 0.59
CA TRP A 58 4.27 9.01 1.23
C TRP A 58 2.91 9.53 1.69
N SER A 59 2.87 10.77 2.19
CA SER A 59 1.62 11.41 2.58
C SER A 59 0.71 11.56 1.36
N GLU A 60 1.21 12.02 0.21
CA GLU A 60 0.42 12.14 -1.04
C GLU A 60 -0.02 10.78 -1.61
N LEU A 61 0.75 9.72 -1.35
CA LEU A 61 0.39 8.36 -1.76
C LEU A 61 -0.82 7.83 -0.98
N LEU A 62 -0.91 8.16 0.31
CA LEU A 62 -1.98 7.70 1.20
C LEU A 62 -3.17 8.65 1.23
N GLU A 63 -2.94 9.95 1.08
CA GLU A 63 -3.95 11.00 1.12
C GLU A 63 -3.72 11.99 -0.02
N ASN A 64 -4.69 12.09 -0.93
CA ASN A 64 -4.68 13.08 -2.00
C ASN A 64 -6.12 13.48 -2.36
N GLU A 65 -6.27 14.33 -3.37
CA GLU A 65 -7.58 14.83 -3.80
C GLU A 65 -8.50 13.73 -4.38
N GLU A 66 -7.95 12.58 -4.78
CA GLU A 66 -8.73 11.47 -5.36
C GLU A 66 -9.22 10.47 -4.31
N TYR A 67 -8.43 10.22 -3.27
CA TYR A 67 -8.76 9.25 -2.23
C TYR A 67 -8.00 9.52 -0.93
N VAL A 68 -8.56 9.01 0.17
CA VAL A 68 -7.90 8.96 1.48
C VAL A 68 -7.84 7.50 1.93
N VAL A 69 -6.65 7.05 2.30
CA VAL A 69 -6.37 5.73 2.88
C VAL A 69 -6.12 5.90 4.36
N TYR A 70 -5.10 6.68 4.68
CA TYR A 70 -4.71 6.97 6.04
C TYR A 70 -4.21 8.42 6.10
N PRO A 71 -4.85 9.29 6.92
CA PRO A 71 -4.46 10.68 7.07
C PRO A 71 -3.20 10.75 7.94
N ALA A 72 -2.05 10.52 7.32
CA ALA A 72 -0.77 10.49 8.02
C ALA A 72 -0.37 11.88 8.55
N ASP A 73 0.20 11.91 9.75
CA ASP A 73 0.63 13.18 10.37
C ASP A 73 1.88 13.75 9.66
N ASP A 74 2.78 12.87 9.20
CA ASP A 74 3.99 13.22 8.45
C ASP A 74 4.47 12.08 7.54
N GLU A 75 5.56 12.31 6.81
CA GLU A 75 6.13 11.33 5.86
C GLU A 75 6.65 10.06 6.55
N GLU A 76 7.15 10.15 7.78
CA GLU A 76 7.62 8.97 8.52
C GLU A 76 6.43 8.12 8.96
N ASP A 77 5.38 8.73 9.51
CA ASP A 77 4.12 8.07 9.88
C ASP A 77 3.45 7.39 8.68
N ALA A 78 3.38 8.09 7.54
CA ALA A 78 2.87 7.52 6.29
C ALA A 78 3.68 6.30 5.84
N LYS A 79 5.02 6.39 5.91
CA LYS A 79 5.90 5.28 5.54
C LYS A 79 5.74 4.10 6.49
N GLU A 80 5.66 4.34 7.80
CA GLU A 80 5.45 3.30 8.81
C GLU A 80 4.13 2.56 8.56
N TYR A 81 3.04 3.29 8.26
CA TYR A 81 1.77 2.69 7.92
C TYR A 81 1.89 1.71 6.74
N VAL A 82 2.55 2.10 5.64
CA VAL A 82 2.76 1.22 4.47
C VAL A 82 3.62 0.02 4.82
N ILE A 83 4.63 0.17 5.69
CA ILE A 83 5.47 -0.93 6.13
C ILE A 83 4.66 -1.93 6.95
N GLU A 84 3.94 -1.46 7.97
CA GLU A 84 3.21 -2.32 8.89
C GLU A 84 2.02 -2.99 8.22
N ASN A 85 1.28 -2.27 7.37
CA ASN A 85 0.06 -2.77 6.77
C ASN A 85 0.27 -3.44 5.41
N LEU A 86 1.21 -2.97 4.60
CA LEU A 86 1.43 -3.50 3.26
C LEU A 86 2.66 -4.42 3.22
N TRP A 87 3.83 -3.89 3.60
CA TRP A 87 5.09 -4.62 3.45
C TRP A 87 5.12 -5.93 4.24
N SER A 88 4.70 -5.91 5.51
CA SER A 88 4.67 -7.10 6.36
C SER A 88 3.81 -8.23 5.77
N ARG A 89 2.75 -7.88 5.04
CA ARG A 89 1.78 -8.81 4.46
C ARG A 89 2.21 -9.32 3.09
N VAL A 90 2.77 -8.44 2.26
CA VAL A 90 3.32 -8.78 0.94
C VAL A 90 4.62 -9.57 1.08
N PHE A 91 5.49 -9.16 2.00
CA PHE A 91 6.82 -9.73 2.25
C PHE A 91 7.00 -10.18 3.71
N PRO A 92 6.28 -11.22 4.17
CA PRO A 92 6.35 -11.68 5.56
C PRO A 92 7.73 -12.23 5.97
N ASN A 93 8.62 -12.49 5.01
CA ASN A 93 9.97 -13.02 5.24
C ASN A 93 11.09 -12.03 4.91
N GLU A 94 10.79 -10.79 4.48
CA GLU A 94 11.81 -9.77 4.19
C GLU A 94 11.89 -8.72 5.30
N THR A 95 13.10 -8.26 5.58
CA THR A 95 13.32 -7.13 6.49
C THR A 95 12.70 -5.86 5.92
N THR A 96 12.09 -5.06 6.79
CA THR A 96 11.52 -3.76 6.41
C THR A 96 12.61 -2.83 5.83
N PRO A 97 12.32 -2.09 4.75
CA PRO A 97 13.29 -1.27 4.01
C PRO A 97 13.57 0.13 4.59
#